data_AF-A0A8H6BSX8-F1
#
_entry.id   AF-A0A8H6BSX8-F1
#
_cell.length_a   1.000
_cell.length_b   1.000
_cell.length_c   1.000
_cell.angle_alpha   90.00
_cell.angle_beta   90.00
_cell.angle_gamma   90.00
#
_symmetry.space_group_name_H-M   'P 1'
#
loop_
_entity.id
_entity.type
_entity.pdbx_description
1 polymer ?
#
loop_
_entity_poly.entity_id
_entity_poly.type
_entity_poly.pdbx_seq_one_letter_code
_entity_poly.pdbx_strand_id
1 'polypeptide(L)'
;MSLLARVLQISSDKHSTKKSSSASTTITPVSSRTSQVSKSSSSPPQSVNQSPHSAYTLSINIESPPIVLYGAPGDCTGSIISGILKLTNEDSIELENVTLSLVQTMQYTKPFTLPNSSSVSGCKKCNTRVTDLARWDILTVATSFPPGEHAYPFSHLLPGSLPPTSKLGSLHSQSFIKYELVAVVTDTDGKVKKLVIPVNIARSIIRGPDRNSVRIFPPTEVTTNAVLPNVIYPKATFPIELKIDNIVSSSQQRRWRMRKLSWRIEEIQK
;
A
#
# COMPACT_ATOMS: atom_id res chain seq x y z
N MET A 1 39.66 -9.31 3.16
CA MET A 1 40.56 -8.29 3.73
C MET A 1 39.76 -6.98 3.76
N SER A 2 38.96 -6.71 4.79
CA SER A 2 39.32 -6.06 6.08
C SER A 2 40.19 -4.81 5.92
N LEU A 3 39.71 -3.71 6.52
CA LEU A 3 40.37 -2.50 7.07
C LEU A 3 39.32 -1.37 6.96
N LEU A 4 38.47 -1.05 7.95
CA LEU A 4 38.66 -0.63 9.35
C LEU A 4 39.64 0.54 9.55
N ALA A 5 39.09 1.73 9.84
CA ALA A 5 39.58 2.79 10.74
C ALA A 5 38.51 3.91 10.71
N ARG A 6 37.73 4.27 11.74
CA ARG A 6 37.91 4.52 13.19
C ARG A 6 38.65 5.84 13.50
N VAL A 7 38.08 6.56 14.48
CA VAL A 7 38.61 7.63 15.37
C VAL A 7 38.70 9.05 14.74
N LEU A 8 38.34 10.19 15.37
CA LEU A 8 38.30 10.66 16.77
C LEU A 8 37.22 11.73 17.04
N GLN A 9 36.71 11.72 18.29
CA GLN A 9 36.06 12.86 18.95
C GLN A 9 37.09 13.94 19.30
N ILE A 10 36.67 15.22 19.26
CA ILE A 10 37.25 16.29 20.08
C ILE A 10 36.10 17.12 20.68
N SER A 11 36.10 17.20 22.00
CA SER A 11 35.33 18.06 22.89
C SER A 11 35.89 19.49 22.96
N SER A 12 35.06 20.51 23.15
CA SER A 12 35.23 21.52 24.23
C SER A 12 34.07 22.55 24.28
N ASP A 13 33.35 22.57 25.41
CA ASP A 13 32.95 23.71 26.26
C ASP A 13 32.71 25.12 25.68
N LYS A 14 31.54 25.74 25.93
CA LYS A 14 31.16 26.48 27.17
C LYS A 14 29.99 27.47 26.96
N HIS A 15 28.94 27.25 27.76
CA HIS A 15 28.10 28.20 28.53
C HIS A 15 27.67 29.58 27.96
N SER A 16 26.35 29.82 27.90
CA SER A 16 25.71 31.01 28.53
C SER A 16 24.18 30.89 28.57
N THR A 17 23.67 30.70 29.78
CA THR A 17 22.26 30.83 30.20
C THR A 17 21.84 32.30 30.31
N LYS A 18 20.67 32.68 29.79
CA LYS A 18 19.83 33.75 30.35
C LYS A 18 18.35 33.38 30.29
N LYS A 19 17.70 33.48 31.46
CA LYS A 19 16.27 33.34 31.74
C LYS A 19 15.55 34.70 31.54
N SER A 20 14.31 34.65 31.07
CA SER A 20 13.25 35.65 31.32
C SER A 20 11.91 34.97 30.95
N SER A 21 11.14 34.47 31.92
CA SER A 21 10.04 35.13 32.65
C SER A 21 8.72 35.22 31.86
N SER A 22 7.82 34.28 32.18
CA SER A 22 6.36 34.40 32.41
C SER A 22 5.53 35.44 31.63
N ALA A 23 4.52 34.96 30.91
CA ALA A 23 3.13 35.43 31.06
C ALA A 23 2.15 34.38 30.49
N SER A 24 1.31 33.88 31.37
CA SER A 24 0.14 33.04 31.12
C SER A 24 -1.05 33.90 30.70
N THR A 25 -1.70 33.58 29.58
CA THR A 25 -3.05 34.08 29.29
C THR A 25 -3.87 33.02 28.55
N THR A 26 -4.74 32.36 29.31
CA THR A 26 -5.86 31.55 28.82
C THR A 26 -7.02 32.50 28.53
N ILE A 27 -7.50 32.58 27.28
CA ILE A 27 -8.82 33.14 26.96
C ILE A 27 -9.46 32.33 25.81
N THR A 28 -10.76 32.17 25.98
CA THR A 28 -11.77 31.26 25.43
C THR A 28 -12.11 31.39 23.93
N PRO A 29 -12.82 30.40 23.35
CA PRO A 29 -13.23 30.41 21.94
C PRO A 29 -14.48 31.27 21.71
N VAL A 30 -14.47 32.04 20.62
CA VAL A 30 -15.60 32.84 20.13
C VAL A 30 -16.49 31.98 19.23
N SER A 31 -17.76 31.87 19.62
CA SER A 31 -18.87 31.39 18.81
C SER A 31 -19.24 32.39 17.70
N SER A 32 -19.42 31.90 16.48
CA SER A 32 -20.15 32.62 15.42
C SER A 32 -21.17 31.72 14.74
N ARG A 33 -22.44 32.06 15.03
CA ARG A 33 -23.71 31.86 14.33
C ARG A 33 -23.74 31.11 12.98
N THR A 34 -24.50 30.02 13.04
CA THR A 34 -25.62 29.58 12.18
C THR A 34 -26.01 30.45 10.98
N SER A 35 -25.92 29.86 9.78
CA SER A 35 -26.79 30.14 8.65
C SER A 35 -27.33 28.82 8.11
N GLN A 36 -28.65 28.79 7.95
CA GLN A 36 -29.46 27.64 7.53
C GLN A 36 -29.19 27.33 6.06
N VAL A 37 -28.90 26.06 5.74
CA VAL A 37 -29.06 25.53 4.39
C VAL A 37 -29.93 24.27 4.47
N SER A 38 -30.93 24.31 3.61
CA SER A 38 -32.08 23.46 3.42
C SER A 38 -31.77 21.98 3.18
N LYS A 39 -32.65 21.15 3.75
CA LYS A 39 -32.80 19.71 3.54
C LYS A 39 -33.07 19.40 2.06
N SER A 40 -32.25 18.54 1.47
CA SER A 40 -32.65 17.71 0.33
C SER A 40 -32.39 16.24 0.70
N SER A 41 -33.49 15.50 0.77
CA SER A 41 -33.56 14.07 1.00
C SER A 41 -32.97 13.33 -0.19
N SER A 42 -31.75 12.81 -0.05
CA SER A 42 -31.21 11.80 -0.96
C SER A 42 -31.59 10.42 -0.44
N SER A 43 -32.61 9.84 -1.06
CA SER A 43 -32.95 8.42 -0.97
C SER A 43 -31.71 7.56 -1.33
N PRO A 44 -31.51 6.42 -0.67
CA PRO A 44 -30.46 5.48 -1.05
C PRO A 44 -30.75 4.91 -2.45
N PRO A 45 -29.73 4.66 -3.29
CA PRO A 45 -29.93 4.01 -4.56
C PRO A 45 -30.45 2.58 -4.33
N GLN A 46 -31.69 2.33 -4.77
CA GLN A 46 -32.26 0.99 -4.85
C GLN A 46 -31.42 0.15 -5.80
N SER A 47 -30.76 -0.88 -5.28
CA SER A 47 -30.20 -1.96 -6.07
C SER A 47 -31.34 -2.84 -6.60
N VAL A 48 -31.91 -2.47 -7.74
CA VAL A 48 -32.79 -3.35 -8.51
C VAL A 48 -31.89 -4.26 -9.35
N ASN A 49 -31.71 -5.48 -8.85
CA ASN A 49 -31.46 -6.69 -9.64
C ASN A 49 -31.77 -7.89 -8.73
N GLN A 50 -33.07 -8.16 -8.55
CA GLN A 50 -33.55 -9.42 -8.00
C GLN A 50 -33.29 -10.50 -9.06
N SER A 51 -32.11 -11.12 -8.99
CA SER A 51 -31.90 -12.46 -9.51
C SER A 51 -32.79 -13.44 -8.73
N PRO A 52 -33.29 -14.52 -9.35
CA PRO A 52 -34.23 -15.46 -8.73
C PRO A 52 -33.67 -15.96 -7.39
N HIS A 53 -34.54 -16.10 -6.38
CA HIS A 53 -34.20 -16.56 -5.03
C HIS A 53 -33.24 -17.76 -5.11
N SER A 54 -31.95 -17.50 -4.91
CA SER A 54 -30.96 -18.56 -4.86
C SER A 54 -31.15 -19.28 -3.55
N ALA A 55 -31.26 -20.61 -3.59
CA ALA A 55 -31.52 -21.47 -2.42
C ALA A 55 -30.54 -21.24 -1.24
N TYR A 56 -29.40 -20.60 -1.51
CA TYR A 56 -28.42 -20.20 -0.52
C TYR A 56 -27.72 -18.89 -0.85
N THR A 57 -27.23 -18.20 0.18
CA THR A 57 -26.43 -16.98 0.11
C THR A 57 -25.04 -17.22 0.68
N LEU A 58 -24.01 -16.66 0.03
CA LEU A 58 -22.63 -16.70 0.48
C LEU A 58 -22.21 -15.31 0.94
N SER A 59 -21.53 -15.23 2.08
CA SER A 59 -20.87 -14.01 2.54
C SER A 59 -19.52 -14.34 3.18
N ILE A 60 -18.55 -13.43 3.06
CA ILE A 60 -17.25 -13.57 3.71
C ILE A 60 -17.06 -12.35 4.61
N ASN A 61 -16.77 -12.60 5.88
CA ASN A 61 -16.41 -11.56 6.84
C ASN A 61 -14.91 -11.66 7.15
N ILE A 62 -14.15 -10.60 6.88
CA ILE A 62 -12.72 -10.53 7.18
C ILE A 62 -12.56 -9.97 8.60
N GLU A 63 -11.89 -10.73 9.46
CA GLU A 63 -11.69 -10.39 10.88
C GLU A 63 -10.26 -9.94 11.18
N SER A 64 -9.33 -10.18 10.26
CA SER A 64 -7.96 -9.68 10.38
C SER A 64 -7.90 -8.15 10.29
N PRO A 65 -6.95 -7.49 10.98
CA PRO A 65 -6.62 -6.10 10.74
C PRO A 65 -6.27 -5.81 9.27
N PRO A 66 -6.17 -4.53 8.86
CA PRO A 66 -5.67 -4.17 7.55
C PRO A 66 -4.33 -4.85 7.26
N ILE A 67 -4.22 -5.48 6.10
CA ILE A 67 -3.04 -6.27 5.73
C ILE A 67 -1.92 -5.31 5.33
N VAL A 68 -0.96 -5.12 6.24
CA VAL A 68 0.18 -4.21 6.05
C VAL A 68 1.48 -4.99 6.23
N LEU A 69 2.30 -5.01 5.17
CA LEU A 69 3.65 -5.55 5.19
C LEU A 69 4.63 -4.46 5.61
N TYR A 70 5.39 -4.69 6.68
CA TYR A 70 6.35 -3.71 7.21
C TYR A 70 7.76 -3.92 6.66
N GLY A 71 8.38 -2.84 6.19
CA GLY A 71 9.78 -2.85 5.74
C GLY A 71 9.97 -3.39 4.32
N ALA A 72 11.21 -3.73 4.02
CA ALA A 72 11.61 -4.29 2.73
C ALA A 72 11.03 -5.72 2.54
N PRO A 73 10.82 -6.18 1.29
CA PRO A 73 10.27 -7.52 1.03
C PRO A 73 11.06 -8.67 1.67
N GLY A 74 12.39 -8.53 1.80
CA GLY A 74 13.25 -9.56 2.41
C GLY A 74 13.24 -9.58 3.93
N ASP A 75 12.94 -8.46 4.58
CA ASP A 75 12.98 -8.32 6.04
C ASP A 75 11.59 -8.47 6.69
N CYS A 76 10.53 -8.49 5.86
CA CYS A 76 9.16 -8.54 6.31
C CYS A 76 8.76 -9.97 6.68
N THR A 77 8.21 -10.16 7.89
CA THR A 77 7.70 -11.47 8.35
C THR A 77 6.36 -11.86 7.73
N GLY A 78 5.63 -10.89 7.16
CA GLY A 78 4.30 -11.12 6.59
C GLY A 78 3.16 -10.51 7.42
N SER A 79 1.93 -10.85 7.05
CA SER A 79 0.70 -10.44 7.73
C SER A 79 -0.33 -11.56 7.64
N ILE A 80 -1.11 -11.77 8.69
CA ILE A 80 -2.16 -12.78 8.68
C ILE A 80 -3.41 -12.21 8.02
N ILE A 81 -4.05 -13.02 7.18
CA ILE A 81 -5.44 -12.84 6.76
C ILE A 81 -6.28 -13.89 7.47
N SER A 82 -7.40 -13.48 8.06
CA SER A 82 -8.33 -14.38 8.73
C SER A 82 -9.76 -13.87 8.61
N GLY A 83 -10.71 -14.78 8.65
CA GLY A 83 -12.12 -14.45 8.56
C GLY A 83 -13.00 -15.69 8.57
N ILE A 84 -14.28 -15.47 8.27
CA ILE A 84 -15.32 -16.50 8.27
C ILE A 84 -16.05 -16.45 6.93
N LEU A 85 -16.10 -17.58 6.22
CA LEU A 85 -17.06 -17.80 5.13
C LEU A 85 -18.37 -18.28 5.76
N LYS A 86 -19.46 -17.58 5.47
CA LYS A 86 -20.81 -17.96 5.86
C LYS A 86 -21.62 -18.41 4.66
N LEU A 87 -22.26 -19.58 4.81
CA LEU A 87 -23.25 -20.12 3.91
C LEU A 87 -24.60 -20.10 4.65
N THR A 88 -25.55 -19.32 4.14
CA THR A 88 -26.90 -19.22 4.72
C THR A 88 -27.90 -19.81 3.74
N ASN A 89 -28.72 -20.74 4.19
CA ASN A 89 -29.74 -21.39 3.38
C ASN A 89 -31.09 -21.41 4.13
N GLU A 90 -32.17 -21.13 3.40
CA GLU A 90 -33.53 -21.14 3.94
C GLU A 90 -34.11 -22.56 3.93
N ASP A 91 -33.79 -23.34 2.89
CA ASP A 91 -34.21 -24.73 2.71
C ASP A 91 -33.02 -25.69 2.74
N SER A 92 -33.28 -26.99 2.89
CA SER A 92 -32.23 -28.02 2.78
C SER A 92 -31.66 -28.05 1.36
N ILE A 93 -30.34 -27.91 1.24
CA ILE A 93 -29.63 -27.91 -0.04
C ILE A 93 -28.61 -29.04 -0.07
N GLU A 94 -28.34 -29.58 -1.25
CA GLU A 94 -27.25 -30.53 -1.45
C GLU A 94 -26.11 -29.82 -2.19
N LEU A 95 -24.93 -29.78 -1.61
CA LEU A 95 -23.75 -29.19 -2.25
C LEU A 95 -22.72 -30.26 -2.52
N GLU A 96 -22.06 -30.18 -3.65
CA GLU A 96 -21.00 -31.12 -4.03
C GLU A 96 -19.63 -30.64 -3.51
N ASN A 97 -19.29 -29.37 -3.76
CA ASN A 97 -17.99 -28.81 -3.40
C ASN A 97 -18.11 -27.35 -2.98
N VAL A 98 -17.36 -26.98 -1.94
CA VAL A 98 -17.22 -25.61 -1.45
C VAL A 98 -15.73 -25.35 -1.31
N THR A 99 -15.21 -24.43 -2.11
CA THR A 99 -13.80 -24.04 -2.07
C THR A 99 -13.68 -22.55 -1.81
N LEU A 100 -12.68 -22.16 -1.02
CA LEU A 100 -12.23 -20.79 -0.86
C LEU A 100 -10.79 -20.71 -1.33
N SER A 101 -10.44 -19.71 -2.14
CA SER A 101 -9.08 -19.51 -2.62
C SER A 101 -8.69 -18.04 -2.49
N LEU A 102 -7.44 -17.80 -2.07
CA LEU A 102 -6.83 -16.48 -2.12
C LEU A 102 -5.99 -16.39 -3.38
N VAL A 103 -6.40 -15.53 -4.31
CA VAL A 103 -5.83 -15.45 -5.65
C VAL A 103 -5.11 -14.12 -5.84
N GLN A 104 -3.85 -14.17 -6.24
CA GLN A 104 -3.10 -13.04 -6.75
C GLN A 104 -3.28 -12.94 -8.27
N THR A 105 -3.65 -11.77 -8.76
CA THR A 105 -3.68 -11.48 -10.21
C THR A 105 -2.76 -10.31 -10.51
N MET A 106 -1.76 -10.55 -11.36
CA MET A 106 -0.86 -9.55 -11.89
C MET A 106 -1.12 -9.37 -13.39
N GLN A 107 -1.46 -8.16 -13.81
CA GLN A 107 -1.61 -7.81 -15.21
C GLN A 107 -0.51 -6.83 -15.61
N TYR A 108 0.17 -7.13 -16.71
CA TYR A 108 1.22 -6.33 -17.31
C TYR A 108 0.74 -5.71 -18.62
N THR A 109 0.95 -4.41 -18.76
CA THR A 109 0.70 -3.66 -20.00
C THR A 109 1.96 -2.88 -20.37
N LYS A 110 2.00 -2.23 -21.54
CA LYS A 110 3.13 -1.35 -21.93
C LYS A 110 3.41 -0.34 -20.81
N PRO A 111 4.67 -0.11 -20.39
CA PRO A 111 5.95 -0.49 -21.02
C PRO A 111 6.53 -1.86 -20.59
N PHE A 112 5.84 -2.62 -19.74
CA PHE A 112 6.37 -3.87 -19.16
C PHE A 112 6.30 -5.08 -20.10
N THR A 113 5.68 -4.91 -21.27
CA THR A 113 5.70 -5.91 -22.33
C THR A 113 6.87 -5.65 -23.27
N LEU A 114 7.63 -6.69 -23.61
CA LEU A 114 8.76 -6.61 -24.53
C LEU A 114 8.36 -5.94 -25.85
N PRO A 115 8.85 -4.71 -26.14
CA PRO A 115 8.57 -4.06 -27.40
C PRO A 115 9.18 -4.90 -28.52
N ASN A 116 8.42 -5.17 -29.57
CA ASN A 116 8.84 -5.88 -30.78
C ASN A 116 8.99 -7.41 -30.70
N SER A 117 8.43 -8.06 -29.66
CA SER A 117 8.29 -9.52 -29.67
C SER A 117 6.93 -9.94 -30.29
N SER A 118 6.95 -10.49 -31.50
CA SER A 118 5.77 -11.02 -32.18
C SER A 118 5.11 -12.19 -31.45
N SER A 119 5.87 -12.89 -30.60
CA SER A 119 5.40 -14.00 -29.77
C SER A 119 4.57 -13.57 -28.55
N VAL A 120 4.81 -12.37 -27.99
CA VAL A 120 4.14 -11.88 -26.77
C VAL A 120 2.98 -10.93 -27.09
N SER A 121 3.05 -10.19 -28.21
CA SER A 121 2.00 -9.23 -28.60
C SER A 121 0.64 -9.87 -28.87
N GLY A 122 0.59 -11.12 -29.34
CA GLY A 122 -0.64 -11.90 -29.57
C GLY A 122 -1.10 -12.77 -28.39
N CYS A 123 -0.30 -12.88 -27.32
CA CYS A 123 -0.53 -13.83 -26.24
C CYS A 123 -1.28 -13.21 -25.06
N LYS A 124 -2.61 -13.36 -25.02
CA LYS A 124 -3.44 -12.88 -23.88
C LYS A 124 -3.01 -13.46 -22.52
N LYS A 125 -2.55 -14.72 -22.49
CA LYS A 125 -2.08 -15.38 -21.25
C LYS A 125 -0.70 -14.90 -20.78
N CYS A 126 0.10 -14.31 -21.66
CA CYS A 126 1.45 -13.86 -21.32
C CYS A 126 1.46 -12.54 -20.54
N ASN A 127 0.35 -11.78 -20.61
CA ASN A 127 0.21 -10.49 -19.94
C ASN A 127 -0.46 -10.59 -18.56
N THR A 128 -1.09 -11.73 -18.24
CA THR A 128 -1.79 -11.92 -16.98
C THR A 128 -1.25 -13.15 -16.27
N ARG A 129 -0.65 -12.95 -15.10
CA ARG A 129 -0.21 -14.00 -14.20
C ARG A 129 -1.22 -14.12 -13.06
N VAL A 130 -1.80 -15.30 -12.92
CA VAL A 130 -2.68 -15.66 -11.80
C VAL A 130 -1.93 -16.67 -10.93
N THR A 131 -1.95 -16.49 -9.62
CA THR A 131 -1.26 -17.38 -8.67
C THR A 131 -2.14 -17.55 -7.44
N ASP A 132 -2.43 -18.80 -7.09
CA ASP A 132 -3.16 -19.13 -5.89
C ASP A 132 -2.20 -19.12 -4.70
N LEU A 133 -2.44 -18.23 -3.75
CA LEU A 133 -1.62 -18.08 -2.54
C LEU A 133 -2.02 -19.06 -1.45
N ALA A 134 -3.32 -19.32 -1.34
CA ALA A 134 -3.89 -20.26 -0.39
C ALA A 134 -5.20 -20.82 -0.94
N ARG A 135 -5.52 -22.05 -0.54
CA ARG A 135 -6.77 -22.73 -0.87
C ARG A 135 -7.28 -23.49 0.35
N TRP A 136 -8.58 -23.40 0.60
CA TRP A 136 -9.30 -24.12 1.63
C TRP A 136 -10.44 -24.89 0.96
N ASP A 137 -10.38 -26.22 1.05
CA ASP A 137 -11.45 -27.10 0.59
C ASP A 137 -12.39 -27.35 1.77
N ILE A 138 -13.51 -26.63 1.78
CA ILE A 138 -14.46 -26.56 2.91
C ILE A 138 -15.41 -27.75 2.87
N LEU A 139 -15.80 -28.16 1.66
CA LEU A 139 -16.60 -29.34 1.41
C LEU A 139 -15.96 -30.13 0.27
N THR A 140 -15.53 -31.36 0.54
CA THR A 140 -14.90 -32.25 -0.45
C THR A 140 -15.83 -33.37 -0.91
N VAL A 141 -16.94 -33.60 -0.19
CA VAL A 141 -17.88 -34.69 -0.43
C VAL A 141 -19.28 -34.13 -0.48
N ALA A 142 -20.08 -34.60 -1.45
CA ALA A 142 -21.46 -34.19 -1.60
C ALA A 142 -22.26 -34.42 -0.31
N THR A 143 -22.82 -33.34 0.24
CA THR A 143 -23.48 -33.35 1.56
C THR A 143 -24.72 -32.47 1.55
N SER A 144 -25.78 -32.95 2.23
CA SER A 144 -26.99 -32.18 2.48
C SER A 144 -26.80 -31.25 3.68
N PHE A 145 -27.06 -29.96 3.49
CA PHE A 145 -27.00 -28.93 4.51
C PHE A 145 -28.40 -28.64 5.05
N PRO A 146 -28.62 -28.70 6.38
CA PRO A 146 -29.89 -28.29 6.96
C PRO A 146 -30.07 -26.76 6.82
N PRO A 147 -31.31 -26.26 6.86
CA PRO A 147 -31.60 -24.82 6.94
C PRO A 147 -30.83 -24.16 8.09
N GLY A 148 -30.22 -23.00 7.83
CA GLY A 148 -29.51 -22.24 8.85
C GLY A 148 -28.29 -21.47 8.32
N GLU A 149 -27.44 -21.09 9.27
CA GLU A 149 -26.15 -20.44 8.99
C GLU A 149 -25.00 -21.40 9.29
N HIS A 150 -24.17 -21.65 8.28
CA HIS A 150 -22.98 -22.48 8.38
C HIS A 150 -21.74 -21.59 8.25
N ALA A 151 -20.89 -21.60 9.28
CA ALA A 151 -19.73 -20.72 9.37
C ALA A 151 -18.42 -21.53 9.31
N TYR A 152 -17.53 -21.13 8.39
CA TYR A 152 -16.25 -21.78 8.14
C TYR A 152 -15.11 -20.78 8.32
N PRO A 153 -14.34 -20.89 9.42
CA PRO A 153 -13.20 -20.02 9.64
C PRO A 153 -12.07 -20.36 8.67
N PHE A 154 -11.37 -19.34 8.20
CA PHE A 154 -10.15 -19.48 7.40
C PHE A 154 -9.07 -18.56 7.95
N SER A 155 -7.81 -19.00 7.82
CA SER A 155 -6.65 -18.15 8.11
C SER A 155 -5.45 -18.56 7.26
N HIS A 156 -4.60 -17.60 6.94
CA HIS A 156 -3.34 -17.82 6.24
C HIS A 156 -2.32 -16.72 6.55
N LEU A 157 -1.05 -17.08 6.67
CA LEU A 157 0.04 -16.13 6.82
C LEU A 157 0.55 -15.71 5.43
N LEU A 158 0.32 -14.46 5.07
CA LEU A 158 0.79 -13.90 3.81
C LEU A 158 2.30 -13.62 3.90
N PRO A 159 3.12 -14.11 2.94
CA PRO A 159 4.54 -13.86 2.94
C PRO A 159 4.88 -12.36 2.86
N GLY A 160 5.89 -11.93 3.62
CA GLY A 160 6.36 -10.56 3.60
C GLY A 160 7.03 -10.13 2.29
N SER A 161 7.36 -11.07 1.42
CA SER A 161 7.88 -10.82 0.07
C SER A 161 6.81 -10.43 -0.94
N LEU A 162 5.52 -10.58 -0.61
CA LEU A 162 4.43 -10.26 -1.54
C LEU A 162 4.45 -8.77 -1.93
N PRO A 163 4.24 -8.46 -3.23
CA PRO A 163 4.12 -7.08 -3.66
C PRO A 163 2.83 -6.45 -3.13
N PRO A 164 2.82 -5.15 -2.80
CA PRO A 164 1.59 -4.47 -2.41
C PRO A 164 0.59 -4.41 -3.58
N THR A 165 -0.69 -4.32 -3.24
CA THR A 165 -1.76 -3.98 -4.18
C THR A 165 -1.40 -2.65 -4.83
N SER A 166 -1.32 -2.65 -6.15
CA SER A 166 -0.88 -1.49 -6.92
C SER A 166 -1.56 -1.46 -8.27
N LYS A 167 -1.79 -0.25 -8.76
CA LYS A 167 -2.31 0.00 -10.09
C LYS A 167 -1.46 1.07 -10.73
N LEU A 168 -0.96 0.77 -11.91
CA LEU A 168 -0.05 1.63 -12.65
C LEU A 168 -0.53 1.82 -14.07
N GLY A 169 -0.60 3.08 -14.49
CA GLY A 169 -0.77 3.49 -15.88
C GLY A 169 -1.93 4.46 -16.13
N SER A 170 -2.16 4.73 -17.40
CA SER A 170 -3.13 5.71 -17.93
C SER A 170 -4.53 5.10 -18.09
N LEU A 171 -5.51 5.87 -18.55
CA LEU A 171 -6.84 5.38 -18.95
C LEU A 171 -6.76 4.18 -19.90
N HIS A 172 -5.70 4.09 -20.73
CA HIS A 172 -5.56 3.10 -21.80
C HIS A 172 -4.59 1.94 -21.52
N SER A 173 -3.81 1.98 -20.44
CA SER A 173 -2.92 0.89 -20.04
C SER A 173 -2.93 0.78 -18.52
N GLN A 174 -3.47 -0.32 -18.00
CA GLN A 174 -3.62 -0.53 -16.55
C GLN A 174 -2.90 -1.81 -16.17
N SER A 175 -1.62 -1.69 -15.85
CA SER A 175 -0.91 -2.75 -15.15
C SER A 175 -1.35 -2.74 -13.70
N PHE A 176 -1.61 -3.89 -13.10
CA PHE A 176 -2.02 -3.95 -11.70
C PHE A 176 -1.60 -5.24 -11.03
N ILE A 177 -1.56 -5.17 -9.71
CA ILE A 177 -1.43 -6.28 -8.79
C ILE A 177 -2.63 -6.19 -7.87
N LYS A 178 -3.51 -7.20 -7.92
CA LYS A 178 -4.68 -7.30 -7.05
C LYS A 178 -4.75 -8.68 -6.38
N TYR A 179 -5.41 -8.72 -5.23
CA TYR A 179 -5.65 -9.93 -4.48
C TYR A 179 -7.15 -10.07 -4.25
N GLU A 180 -7.67 -11.27 -4.41
CA GLU A 180 -9.10 -11.56 -4.32
C GLU A 180 -9.30 -12.85 -3.53
N LEU A 181 -10.21 -12.83 -2.56
CA LEU A 181 -10.78 -14.04 -1.97
C LEU A 181 -11.92 -14.50 -2.88
N VAL A 182 -11.82 -15.73 -3.35
CA VAL A 182 -12.74 -16.34 -4.29
C VAL A 182 -13.35 -17.56 -3.63
N ALA A 183 -14.63 -17.48 -3.26
CA ALA A 183 -15.40 -18.64 -2.86
C ALA A 183 -16.17 -19.19 -4.06
N VAL A 184 -16.05 -20.50 -4.30
CA VAL A 184 -16.75 -21.22 -5.36
C VAL A 184 -17.52 -22.37 -4.73
N VAL A 185 -18.82 -22.39 -4.99
CA VAL A 185 -19.73 -23.46 -4.57
C VAL A 185 -20.28 -24.15 -5.81
N THR A 186 -20.20 -25.47 -5.83
CA THR A 186 -20.83 -26.32 -6.84
C THR A 186 -21.96 -27.09 -6.18
N ASP A 187 -23.14 -26.92 -6.76
CA ASP A 187 -24.35 -27.67 -6.43
C ASP A 187 -24.30 -29.07 -7.05
N THR A 188 -25.09 -30.04 -6.56
CA THR A 188 -25.23 -31.37 -7.18
C THR A 188 -25.83 -31.29 -8.58
N ASP A 189 -26.61 -30.25 -8.86
CA ASP A 189 -27.11 -29.87 -10.19
C ASP A 189 -25.99 -29.41 -11.16
N GLY A 190 -24.74 -29.30 -10.70
CA GLY A 190 -23.61 -28.74 -11.45
C GLY A 190 -23.64 -27.21 -11.59
N LYS A 191 -24.58 -26.52 -10.92
CA LYS A 191 -24.64 -25.05 -10.88
C LYS A 191 -23.51 -24.51 -10.03
N VAL A 192 -22.73 -23.58 -10.60
CA VAL A 192 -21.58 -22.96 -9.91
C VAL A 192 -21.93 -21.55 -9.47
N LYS A 193 -21.87 -21.29 -8.17
CA LYS A 193 -21.99 -19.94 -7.59
C LYS A 193 -20.63 -19.45 -7.11
N LYS A 194 -20.26 -18.23 -7.53
CA LYS A 194 -18.97 -17.61 -7.21
C LYS A 194 -19.15 -16.30 -6.45
N LEU A 195 -18.47 -16.16 -5.32
CA LEU A 195 -18.35 -14.92 -4.55
C LEU A 195 -16.90 -14.44 -4.61
N VAL A 196 -16.69 -13.16 -4.92
CA VAL A 196 -15.34 -12.56 -5.01
C VAL A 196 -15.28 -11.33 -4.12
N ILE A 197 -14.32 -11.30 -3.20
CA ILE A 197 -14.06 -10.14 -2.32
C ILE A 197 -12.62 -9.64 -2.55
N PRO A 198 -12.43 -8.33 -2.80
CA PRO A 198 -11.10 -7.77 -2.94
C PRO A 198 -10.35 -7.73 -1.60
N VAL A 199 -9.06 -8.04 -1.65
CA VAL A 199 -8.13 -7.97 -0.51
C VAL A 199 -7.07 -6.92 -0.82
N ASN A 200 -6.94 -5.91 0.04
CA ASN A 200 -5.94 -4.86 -0.12
C ASN A 200 -4.70 -5.14 0.72
N ILE A 201 -3.57 -5.39 0.07
CA ILE A 201 -2.27 -5.58 0.71
C ILE A 201 -1.49 -4.27 0.58
N ALA A 202 -1.21 -3.60 1.69
CA ALA A 202 -0.37 -2.41 1.72
C ALA A 202 1.06 -2.75 2.17
N ARG A 203 2.01 -1.89 1.83
CA ARG A 203 3.38 -1.95 2.38
C ARG A 203 3.73 -0.62 3.03
N SER A 204 4.27 -0.69 4.24
CA SER A 204 4.72 0.47 5.00
C SER A 204 6.24 0.45 5.12
N ILE A 205 6.88 1.58 4.81
CA ILE A 205 8.32 1.75 4.96
C ILE A 205 8.61 2.18 6.40
N ILE A 206 9.52 1.44 7.04
CA ILE A 206 9.96 1.75 8.40
C ILE A 206 10.83 3.00 8.37
N ARG A 207 10.57 3.91 9.32
CA ARG A 207 11.33 5.15 9.48
C ARG A 207 12.78 4.82 9.83
N GLY A 208 13.70 5.46 9.12
CA GLY A 208 15.14 5.37 9.37
C GLY A 208 15.75 6.77 9.51
N PRO A 209 17.06 6.85 9.76
CA PRO A 209 17.77 8.13 9.87
C PRO A 209 17.74 8.89 8.55
N ASP A 210 17.78 10.21 8.63
CA ASP A 210 17.79 11.08 7.47
C ASP A 210 18.99 10.80 6.55
N ARG A 211 18.77 11.00 5.26
CA ARG A 211 19.75 10.77 4.21
C ARG A 211 20.55 12.04 4.01
N ASN A 212 21.86 11.93 4.22
CA ASN A 212 22.83 12.98 3.94
C ASN A 212 23.44 12.76 2.56
N SER A 213 23.45 13.80 1.74
CA SER A 213 24.04 13.79 0.40
C SER A 213 25.02 14.95 0.27
N VAL A 214 26.22 14.67 -0.25
CA VAL A 214 27.28 15.65 -0.45
C VAL A 214 27.66 15.69 -1.92
N ARG A 215 27.70 16.88 -2.49
CA ARG A 215 28.18 17.13 -3.86
C ARG A 215 29.27 18.17 -3.85
N ILE A 216 30.39 17.80 -4.48
CA ILE A 216 31.52 18.70 -4.74
C ILE A 216 31.41 19.14 -6.20
N PHE A 217 31.75 20.39 -6.51
CA PHE A 217 31.70 20.94 -7.88
C PHE A 217 33.10 21.23 -8.44
N PRO A 218 33.86 20.24 -8.92
CA PRO A 218 35.15 20.50 -9.57
C PRO A 218 35.00 21.37 -10.83
N PRO A 219 35.96 22.26 -11.14
CA PRO A 219 37.21 22.54 -10.41
C PRO A 219 37.06 23.57 -9.27
N THR A 220 35.84 23.85 -8.80
CA THR A 220 35.60 24.81 -7.71
C THR A 220 35.76 24.16 -6.33
N GLU A 221 35.98 24.99 -5.31
CA GLU A 221 35.99 24.57 -3.90
C GLU A 221 34.56 24.42 -3.32
N VAL A 222 33.53 24.78 -4.09
CA VAL A 222 32.13 24.78 -3.64
C VAL A 222 31.68 23.37 -3.31
N THR A 223 31.15 23.21 -2.10
CA THR A 223 30.58 21.96 -1.61
C THR A 223 29.13 22.20 -1.24
N THR A 224 28.23 21.28 -1.59
CA THR A 224 26.82 21.34 -1.24
C THR A 224 26.43 20.10 -0.47
N ASN A 225 25.87 20.32 0.71
CA ASN A 225 25.34 19.32 1.60
C ASN A 225 23.81 19.41 1.58
N ALA A 226 23.14 18.27 1.42
CA ALA A 226 21.68 18.18 1.50
C ALA A 226 21.28 17.11 2.52
N VAL A 227 20.34 17.45 3.39
CA VAL A 227 19.72 16.53 4.36
C VAL A 227 18.27 16.32 3.93
N LEU A 228 17.90 15.05 3.73
CA LEU A 228 16.56 14.67 3.28
C LEU A 228 15.98 13.60 4.20
N PRO A 229 14.67 13.65 4.49
CA PRO A 229 14.02 12.59 5.25
C PRO A 229 14.08 11.27 4.49
N ASN A 230 14.32 10.17 5.20
CA ASN A 230 14.36 8.82 4.59
C ASN A 230 12.99 8.35 4.10
N VAL A 231 11.91 8.85 4.70
CA VAL A 231 10.54 8.49 4.33
C VAL A 231 9.71 9.76 4.23
N ILE A 232 8.90 9.87 3.19
CA ILE A 232 7.97 10.99 2.98
C ILE A 232 6.56 10.40 2.92
N TYR A 233 5.64 10.97 3.70
CA TYR A 233 4.25 10.53 3.66
C TYR A 233 3.47 11.30 2.59
N PRO A 234 2.49 10.67 1.92
CA PRO A 234 1.59 11.36 1.01
C PRO A 234 0.92 12.55 1.72
N LYS A 235 0.84 13.69 1.03
CA LYS A 235 0.22 14.94 1.53
C LYS A 235 0.88 15.55 2.77
N ALA A 236 2.04 15.06 3.21
CA ALA A 236 2.78 15.64 4.33
C ALA A 236 3.68 16.79 3.86
N THR A 237 3.85 17.79 4.74
CA THR A 237 4.90 18.80 4.60
C THR A 237 6.17 18.29 5.28
N PHE A 238 7.30 18.37 4.59
CA PHE A 238 8.59 17.93 5.11
C PHE A 238 9.69 18.95 4.78
N PRO A 239 10.61 19.21 5.72
CA PRO A 239 11.73 20.12 5.46
C PRO A 239 12.80 19.43 4.60
N ILE A 240 13.46 20.22 3.77
CA ILE A 240 14.70 19.84 3.08
C ILE A 240 15.73 20.90 3.44
N GLU A 241 16.87 20.47 3.97
CA GLU A 241 17.97 21.39 4.29
C GLU A 241 19.04 21.31 3.21
N LEU A 242 19.44 22.47 2.70
CA LEU A 242 20.51 22.62 1.71
C LEU A 242 21.52 23.63 2.23
N LYS A 243 22.76 23.19 2.41
CA LYS A 243 23.88 24.02 2.86
C LYS A 243 24.94 24.05 1.76
N ILE A 244 25.36 25.24 1.37
CA ILE A 244 26.41 25.46 0.37
C ILE A 244 27.59 26.13 1.07
N ASP A 245 28.72 25.45 1.07
CA ASP A 245 29.98 25.88 1.68
C ASP A 245 30.99 26.32 0.60
N ASN A 246 32.00 27.09 1.01
CA ASN A 246 33.10 27.58 0.15
C ASN A 246 32.61 28.40 -1.05
N ILE A 247 31.60 29.24 -0.83
CA ILE A 247 31.05 30.14 -1.85
C ILE A 247 32.09 31.20 -2.28
N VAL A 248 33.00 31.59 -1.39
CA VAL A 248 34.14 32.46 -1.71
C VAL A 248 35.39 31.57 -1.74
N SER A 249 36.22 31.71 -2.77
CA SER A 249 37.50 30.99 -2.85
C SER A 249 38.38 31.36 -1.67
N SER A 250 39.18 30.40 -1.20
CA SER A 250 40.17 30.60 -0.14
C SER A 250 41.11 31.81 -0.42
N SER A 251 41.40 32.09 -1.69
CA SER A 251 42.19 33.25 -2.14
C SER A 251 41.46 34.60 -2.08
N GLN A 252 40.17 34.63 -1.71
CA GLN A 252 39.26 35.79 -1.74
C GLN A 252 39.07 36.44 -3.14
N GLN A 253 39.65 35.86 -4.21
CA GLN A 253 39.58 36.47 -5.55
C GLN A 253 38.32 36.13 -6.34
N ARG A 254 37.60 35.06 -5.97
CA ARG A 254 36.42 34.58 -6.69
C ARG A 254 35.27 34.32 -5.74
N ARG A 255 34.08 34.83 -6.06
CA ARG A 255 32.84 34.59 -5.33
C ARG A 255 31.80 33.96 -6.24
N TRP A 256 31.34 32.78 -5.86
CA TRP A 256 30.25 32.09 -6.49
C TRP A 256 28.91 32.66 -6.03
N ARG A 257 27.90 32.67 -6.90
CA ARG A 257 26.55 33.10 -6.57
C ARG A 257 25.55 32.10 -7.15
N MET A 258 24.65 31.61 -6.31
CA MET A 258 23.53 30.78 -6.78
C MET A 258 22.60 31.63 -7.65
N ARG A 259 22.47 31.26 -8.92
CA ARG A 259 21.56 31.94 -9.87
C ARG A 259 20.15 31.36 -9.84
N LYS A 260 20.04 30.04 -9.72
CA LYS A 260 18.78 29.30 -9.78
C LYS A 260 18.88 28.03 -8.93
N LEU A 261 17.86 27.78 -8.13
CA LEU A 261 17.61 26.49 -7.49
C LEU A 261 16.40 25.86 -8.18
N SER A 262 16.53 24.61 -8.60
CA SER A 262 15.44 23.83 -9.18
C SER A 262 15.41 22.47 -8.52
N TRP A 263 14.23 22.05 -8.09
CA TRP A 263 14.01 20.78 -7.44
C TRP A 263 12.87 20.04 -8.14
N ARG A 264 12.94 18.72 -8.12
CA ARG A 264 11.91 17.83 -8.66
C ARG A 264 11.87 16.56 -7.82
N ILE A 265 10.68 15.98 -7.70
CA ILE A 265 10.50 14.63 -7.15
C ILE A 265 10.19 13.74 -8.35
N GLU A 266 11.00 12.70 -8.53
CA GLU A 266 10.83 11.74 -9.62
C GLU A 266 10.41 10.40 -9.04
N GLU A 267 9.32 9.85 -9.57
CA GLU A 267 8.93 8.46 -9.34
C GLU A 267 9.75 7.57 -10.28
N ILE A 268 10.54 6.66 -9.70
CA ILE A 268 11.35 5.70 -10.46
C ILE A 268 10.72 4.32 -10.30
N GLN A 269 10.41 3.69 -11.43
CA GLN A 269 9.94 2.30 -11.49
C GLN A 269 11.14 1.42 -11.82
N LYS A 270 11.40 0.41 -10.98
CA LYS A 270 12.48 -0.58 -11.15
C LYS A 270 11.90 -1.97 -11.26
#